data_AF-A0A969CD14-F1
#
_entry.id   AF-A0A969CD14-F1
#
_cell.length_a   1.000
_cell.length_b   1.000
_cell.length_c   1.000
_cell.angle_alpha   90.00
_cell.angle_beta   90.00
_cell.angle_gamma   90.00
#
_symmetry.space_group_name_H-M   'P 1'
#
loop_
_entity.id
_entity.type
_entity.pdbx_description
1 polymer ?
#
loop_
_entity_poly.entity_id
_entity_poly.type
_entity_poly.pdbx_seq_one_letter_code
_entity_poly.pdbx_strand_id
1 'polypeptide(L)'
;MAEIIEQDILDYSVEVGSGCEWIGNGSEPQWNNPKSTKAYDHIARHHGPKLKPHELIGRAAGSRDDQGQWLNAEDWIIAEQLVPKYRGAYIIDFHRPIGRVYHPDRTITENVTRAFIQRNIDGTLNSGYPVVDGVILRKFNKRTGHEEQ
;
A
#
# COMPACT_ATOMS: atom_id res chain seq x y z
N MET A 1 -17.66 3.09 -7.43
CA MET A 1 -16.50 3.98 -7.23
C MET A 1 -15.63 3.34 -6.15
N ALA A 2 -14.33 3.58 -6.14
CA ALA A 2 -13.47 3.04 -5.07
C ALA A 2 -13.88 3.62 -3.71
N GLU A 3 -13.78 2.83 -2.64
CA GLU A 3 -14.18 3.23 -1.30
C GLU A 3 -13.22 2.70 -0.23
N ILE A 4 -13.11 3.41 0.90
CA ILE A 4 -12.36 2.96 2.07
C ILE A 4 -13.28 2.06 2.88
N ILE A 5 -12.89 0.80 3.06
CA ILE A 5 -13.69 -0.20 3.79
C ILE A 5 -13.17 -0.44 5.22
N GLU A 6 -11.92 -0.05 5.50
CA GLU A 6 -11.34 -0.12 6.84
C GLU A 6 -10.27 0.96 7.00
N GLN A 7 -10.15 1.53 8.21
CA GLN A 7 -9.15 2.53 8.53
C GLN A 7 -8.66 2.39 9.98
N ASP A 8 -7.38 2.65 10.19
CA ASP A 8 -6.72 2.75 11.50
C ASP A 8 -5.82 4.00 11.46
N ILE A 9 -6.36 5.12 11.92
CA ILE A 9 -5.69 6.42 11.91
C ILE A 9 -4.89 6.54 13.22
N LEU A 10 -3.59 6.77 13.07
CA LEU A 10 -2.66 6.85 14.19
C LEU A 10 -2.51 8.29 14.73
N ASP A 11 -2.78 9.28 13.89
CA ASP A 11 -2.62 10.69 14.26
C ASP A 11 -3.59 11.57 13.46
N TYR A 12 -4.53 12.20 14.18
CA TYR A 12 -5.50 13.15 13.62
C TYR A 12 -5.04 14.61 13.71
N SER A 13 -3.89 14.89 14.33
CA SER A 13 -3.45 16.27 14.62
C SER A 13 -2.84 16.98 13.42
N VAL A 14 -2.41 16.24 12.39
CA VAL A 14 -1.75 16.79 11.21
C VAL A 14 -2.30 16.18 9.94
N GLU A 15 -2.74 17.03 9.02
CA GLU A 15 -3.12 16.61 7.68
C GLU A 15 -1.91 16.52 6.74
N VAL A 16 -1.76 15.42 6.01
CA VAL A 16 -0.61 15.10 5.17
C VAL A 16 -0.98 14.33 3.90
N GLY A 17 -0.16 14.50 2.85
CA GLY A 17 -0.37 13.89 1.53
C GLY A 17 -0.71 14.94 0.47
N SER A 18 -1.25 14.51 -0.67
CA SER A 18 -1.63 15.44 -1.74
C SER A 18 -2.66 16.47 -1.29
N GLY A 19 -2.41 17.74 -1.64
CA GLY A 19 -3.27 18.87 -1.28
C GLY A 19 -3.04 19.46 0.11
N CYS A 20 -2.16 18.87 0.92
CA CYS A 20 -1.76 19.38 2.23
C CYS A 20 -0.35 19.99 2.15
N GLU A 21 0.01 20.85 3.12
CA GLU A 21 1.39 21.28 3.28
C GLU A 21 2.28 20.08 3.60
N TRP A 22 3.35 19.90 2.85
CA TRP A 22 4.25 18.78 3.07
C TRP A 22 5.25 19.09 4.20
N ILE A 23 5.23 18.25 5.24
CA ILE A 23 6.01 18.45 6.46
C ILE A 23 7.34 17.68 6.50
N GLY A 24 7.75 17.07 5.39
CA GLY A 24 8.95 16.25 5.30
C GLY A 24 10.22 17.04 4.95
N ASN A 25 11.34 16.33 4.81
CA ASN A 25 12.65 16.92 4.49
C ASN A 25 13.01 16.75 3.01
N GLY A 26 13.53 17.82 2.41
CA GLY A 26 14.08 17.84 1.04
C GLY A 26 13.10 18.42 0.02
N SER A 27 13.04 17.83 -1.16
CA SER A 27 12.07 18.22 -2.18
C SER A 27 10.73 17.51 -1.97
N GLU A 28 9.65 18.27 -2.18
CA GLU A 28 8.29 17.77 -2.02
C GLU A 28 7.98 16.58 -2.95
N PRO A 29 7.19 15.59 -2.49
CA PRO A 29 6.73 14.51 -3.34
C PRO A 29 5.88 15.03 -4.51
N GLN A 30 6.11 14.45 -5.69
CA GLN A 30 5.30 14.73 -6.87
C GLN A 30 4.07 13.83 -6.85
N TRP A 31 3.06 14.20 -6.06
CA TRP A 31 1.90 13.34 -5.76
C TRP A 31 1.16 12.82 -7.00
N ASN A 32 1.05 13.64 -8.05
CA ASN A 32 0.37 13.28 -9.30
C ASN A 32 1.28 12.56 -10.31
N ASN A 33 2.50 12.18 -9.92
CA ASN A 33 3.44 11.46 -10.76
C ASN A 33 3.67 10.05 -10.18
N PRO A 34 3.27 8.97 -10.87
CA PRO A 34 3.44 7.62 -10.33
C PRO A 34 4.92 7.22 -10.21
N LYS A 35 5.81 7.95 -10.88
CA LYS A 35 7.27 7.76 -10.81
C LYS A 35 7.92 8.56 -9.68
N SER A 36 7.15 9.27 -8.85
CA SER A 36 7.72 10.01 -7.72
C SER A 36 8.39 9.05 -6.76
N THR A 37 9.72 9.09 -6.72
CA THR A 37 10.49 8.26 -5.79
C THR A 37 10.21 8.65 -4.34
N LYS A 38 9.94 9.93 -4.08
CA LYS A 38 9.60 10.40 -2.74
C LYS A 38 8.23 9.88 -2.27
N ALA A 39 7.22 9.83 -3.15
CA ALA A 39 5.88 9.40 -2.76
C ALA A 39 5.69 7.88 -2.77
N TYR A 40 6.27 7.19 -3.77
CA TYR A 40 5.83 5.84 -4.17
C TYR A 40 6.97 4.83 -4.37
N ASP A 41 8.23 5.16 -4.07
CA ASP A 41 9.37 4.28 -4.37
C ASP A 41 9.25 2.88 -3.72
N HIS A 42 8.81 2.83 -2.45
CA HIS A 42 8.63 1.53 -1.79
C HIS A 42 7.58 0.67 -2.51
N ILE A 43 6.44 1.25 -2.87
CA ILE A 43 5.41 0.56 -3.64
C ILE A 43 5.96 0.08 -4.98
N ALA A 44 6.61 0.96 -5.74
CA ALA A 44 7.14 0.64 -7.05
C ALA A 44 8.18 -0.49 -7.01
N ARG A 45 9.06 -0.47 -6.01
CA ARG A 45 10.14 -1.46 -5.82
C ARG A 45 9.64 -2.81 -5.31
N HIS A 46 8.66 -2.82 -4.41
CA HIS A 46 8.28 -4.05 -3.71
C HIS A 46 6.98 -4.67 -4.23
N HIS A 47 6.10 -3.88 -4.82
CA HIS A 47 4.76 -4.30 -5.24
C HIS A 47 4.36 -3.83 -6.64
N GLY A 48 5.25 -3.13 -7.35
CA GLY A 48 4.93 -2.51 -8.63
C GLY A 48 4.76 -3.49 -9.80
N PRO A 49 4.17 -2.98 -10.90
CA PRO A 49 3.81 -3.79 -12.07
C PRO A 49 5.01 -4.35 -12.84
N LYS A 50 6.21 -3.81 -12.60
CA LYS A 50 7.44 -4.23 -13.29
C LYS A 50 8.14 -5.42 -12.64
N LEU A 51 7.70 -5.85 -11.46
CA LEU A 51 8.26 -7.00 -10.76
C LEU A 51 7.95 -8.29 -11.49
N LYS A 52 8.90 -9.21 -11.51
CA LYS A 52 8.73 -10.50 -12.17
C LYS A 52 8.00 -11.46 -11.23
N PRO A 53 7.10 -12.31 -11.75
CA PRO A 53 6.35 -13.25 -10.92
C PRO A 53 7.22 -14.13 -10.00
N HIS A 54 8.36 -14.62 -10.48
CA HIS A 54 9.24 -15.47 -9.67
C HIS A 54 9.85 -14.76 -8.45
N GLU A 55 10.06 -13.44 -8.53
CA GLU A 55 10.58 -12.64 -7.41
C GLU A 55 9.52 -12.53 -6.30
N LEU A 56 8.25 -12.44 -6.67
CA LEU A 56 7.13 -12.37 -5.74
C LEU A 56 6.78 -13.74 -5.16
N ILE A 57 6.77 -14.79 -5.99
CA ILE A 57 6.62 -16.19 -5.53
C ILE A 57 7.71 -16.55 -4.52
N GLY A 58 8.98 -16.22 -4.83
CA GLY A 58 10.10 -16.47 -3.93
C GLY A 58 9.96 -15.73 -2.60
N ARG A 59 9.54 -14.46 -2.62
CA ARG A 59 9.28 -13.68 -1.41
C ARG A 59 8.11 -14.22 -0.59
N ALA A 60 7.01 -14.62 -1.23
CA ALA A 60 5.86 -15.19 -0.54
C ALA A 60 6.22 -16.50 0.18
N ALA A 61 6.96 -17.39 -0.50
CA ALA A 61 7.42 -18.64 0.08
C ALA A 61 8.41 -18.42 1.23
N GLY A 62 9.35 -17.49 1.08
CA GLY A 62 10.38 -17.21 2.09
C GLY A 62 9.85 -16.52 3.35
N SER A 63 8.98 -15.52 3.19
CA SER A 63 8.38 -14.77 4.31
C SER A 63 7.20 -15.49 4.95
N ARG A 64 6.61 -16.47 4.27
CA ARG A 64 5.31 -17.08 4.62
C ARG A 64 4.16 -16.07 4.65
N ASP A 65 4.32 -14.97 3.94
CA ASP A 65 3.34 -13.89 3.84
C ASP A 65 2.96 -13.62 2.38
N ASP A 66 1.67 -13.33 2.17
CA ASP A 66 1.15 -12.92 0.87
C ASP A 66 1.92 -11.72 0.30
N GLN A 67 2.17 -11.75 -1.01
CA GLN A 67 2.81 -10.65 -1.74
C GLN A 67 1.85 -10.09 -2.79
N GLY A 68 1.35 -8.88 -2.56
CA GLY A 68 0.54 -8.16 -3.53
C GLY A 68 1.37 -7.55 -4.66
N GLN A 69 0.85 -7.60 -5.88
CA GLN A 69 1.40 -6.92 -7.04
C GLN A 69 0.35 -6.10 -7.77
N TRP A 70 0.61 -4.80 -7.93
CA TRP A 70 -0.19 -3.88 -8.73
C TRP A 70 -0.09 -4.20 -10.23
N LEU A 71 -1.19 -4.05 -10.97
CA LEU A 71 -1.20 -4.12 -12.43
C LEU A 71 -0.82 -2.79 -13.08
N ASN A 72 -1.22 -1.66 -12.48
CA ASN A 72 -0.98 -0.32 -13.00
C ASN A 72 -0.41 0.59 -11.90
N ALA A 73 0.49 1.48 -12.28
CA ALA A 73 1.10 2.43 -11.35
C ALA A 73 0.13 3.56 -10.98
N GLU A 74 -0.81 3.89 -11.86
CA GLU A 74 -1.81 4.92 -11.66
C GLU A 74 -2.74 4.59 -10.48
N ASP A 75 -2.92 3.30 -10.16
CA ASP A 75 -3.81 2.86 -9.08
C ASP A 75 -3.30 3.26 -7.68
N TRP A 76 -1.98 3.39 -7.47
CA TRP A 76 -1.47 3.88 -6.18
C TRP A 76 -1.63 5.40 -6.02
N ILE A 77 -1.76 6.17 -7.12
CA ILE A 77 -2.12 7.60 -7.04
C ILE A 77 -3.58 7.72 -6.62
N ILE A 78 -4.46 6.93 -7.24
CA ILE A 78 -5.88 6.90 -6.86
C ILE A 78 -6.01 6.52 -5.38
N ALA A 79 -5.24 5.51 -4.93
CA ALA A 79 -5.19 5.13 -3.53
C ALA A 79 -4.74 6.30 -2.62
N GLU A 80 -3.64 6.98 -2.97
CA GLU A 80 -3.14 8.14 -2.23
C GLU A 80 -4.19 9.26 -2.13
N GLN A 81 -4.88 9.55 -3.24
CA GLN A 81 -5.88 10.61 -3.28
C GLN A 81 -7.13 10.26 -2.49
N LEU A 82 -7.51 8.97 -2.45
CA LEU A 82 -8.71 8.50 -1.78
C LEU A 82 -8.55 8.41 -0.26
N VAL A 83 -7.42 7.89 0.24
CA VAL A 83 -7.26 7.68 1.69
C VAL A 83 -7.23 9.02 2.44
N PRO A 84 -7.75 9.07 3.68
CA PRO A 84 -7.69 10.24 4.52
C PRO A 84 -6.26 10.79 4.58
N LYS A 85 -6.17 12.12 4.68
CA LYS A 85 -4.90 12.84 4.77
C LYS A 85 -4.32 12.76 6.17
N TYR A 86 -4.36 11.60 6.79
CA TYR A 86 -3.82 11.36 8.12
C TYR A 86 -2.84 10.20 8.10
N ARG A 87 -1.89 10.22 9.02
CA ARG A 87 -1.01 9.06 9.24
C ARG A 87 -1.85 7.88 9.68
N GLY A 88 -1.67 6.73 9.03
CA GLY A 88 -2.46 5.56 9.35
C GLY A 88 -2.35 4.45 8.31
N ALA A 89 -3.20 3.44 8.49
CA ALA A 89 -3.37 2.34 7.57
C ALA A 89 -4.83 2.25 7.10
N TYR A 90 -5.02 1.82 5.85
CA TYR A 90 -6.31 1.83 5.18
C TYR A 90 -6.46 0.60 4.31
N ILE A 91 -7.68 0.06 4.20
CA ILE A 91 -8.07 -0.87 3.15
C ILE A 91 -9.06 -0.17 2.22
N ILE A 92 -8.76 -0.21 0.93
CA ILE A 92 -9.60 0.34 -0.14
C ILE A 92 -10.16 -0.82 -0.95
N ASP A 93 -11.44 -0.77 -1.31
CA ASP A 93 -12.02 -1.59 -2.37
C ASP A 93 -12.19 -0.74 -3.63
N PHE A 94 -11.51 -1.11 -4.72
CA PHE A 94 -11.60 -0.40 -5.99
C PHE A 94 -12.82 -0.79 -6.81
N HIS A 95 -13.53 -1.87 -6.45
CA HIS A 95 -14.65 -2.43 -7.22
C HIS A 95 -14.29 -2.76 -8.68
N ARG A 96 -13.00 -2.92 -8.96
CA ARG A 96 -12.43 -3.39 -10.23
C ARG A 96 -11.09 -4.06 -9.98
N PRO A 97 -10.62 -4.94 -10.88
CA PRO A 97 -9.29 -5.51 -10.78
C PRO A 97 -8.20 -4.42 -10.73
N ILE A 98 -7.27 -4.56 -9.78
CA ILE A 98 -6.10 -3.68 -9.62
C ILE A 98 -4.79 -4.46 -9.53
N GLY A 99 -4.86 -5.77 -9.31
CA GLY A 99 -3.70 -6.52 -8.87
C GLY A 99 -3.87 -8.03 -8.90
N ARG A 100 -2.83 -8.68 -8.39
CA ARG A 100 -2.80 -10.10 -8.04
C ARG A 100 -2.06 -10.29 -6.73
N VAL A 101 -2.28 -11.42 -6.08
CA VAL A 101 -1.61 -11.79 -4.83
C VAL A 101 -0.95 -13.15 -5.00
N TYR A 102 0.34 -13.21 -4.65
CA TYR A 102 1.13 -14.44 -4.62
C TYR A 102 1.12 -15.03 -3.20
N HIS A 103 0.71 -16.28 -3.08
CA HIS A 103 0.58 -16.97 -1.81
C HIS A 103 1.82 -17.81 -1.47
N PRO A 104 2.07 -18.11 -0.17
CA PRO A 104 3.20 -18.95 0.25
C PRO A 104 3.18 -20.37 -0.34
N ASP A 105 2.01 -20.89 -0.66
CA ASP A 105 1.81 -22.20 -1.31
C ASP A 105 2.02 -22.17 -2.83
N ARG A 106 2.46 -21.03 -3.38
CA ARG A 106 2.70 -20.74 -4.80
C ARG A 106 1.45 -20.60 -5.64
N THR A 107 0.25 -20.62 -5.05
CA THR A 107 -0.96 -20.23 -5.75
C THR A 107 -0.99 -18.71 -5.96
N ILE A 108 -1.80 -18.27 -6.92
CA ILE A 108 -1.96 -16.86 -7.27
C ILE A 108 -3.45 -16.55 -7.28
N THR A 109 -3.87 -15.55 -6.50
CA THR A 109 -5.19 -14.95 -6.65
C THR A 109 -5.08 -13.78 -7.63
N GLU A 110 -5.63 -13.95 -8.82
CA GLU A 110 -5.68 -12.92 -9.86
C GLU A 110 -6.88 -11.97 -9.65
N ASN A 111 -6.85 -10.81 -10.30
CA ASN A 111 -7.96 -9.85 -10.34
C ASN A 111 -8.45 -9.36 -8.96
N VAL A 112 -7.57 -9.24 -7.97
CA VAL A 112 -7.97 -8.68 -6.67
C VAL A 112 -8.38 -7.22 -6.83
N THR A 113 -9.38 -6.80 -6.04
CA THR A 113 -9.95 -5.44 -6.09
C THR A 113 -9.54 -4.58 -4.91
N ARG A 114 -8.94 -5.16 -3.87
CA ARG A 114 -8.62 -4.46 -2.63
C ARG A 114 -7.15 -4.14 -2.51
N ALA A 115 -6.84 -3.02 -1.86
CA ALA A 115 -5.48 -2.62 -1.54
C ALA A 115 -5.34 -2.22 -0.07
N PHE A 116 -4.24 -2.64 0.53
CA PHE A 116 -3.72 -2.06 1.76
C PHE A 116 -2.87 -0.84 1.42
N ILE A 117 -2.99 0.22 2.21
CA ILE A 117 -2.21 1.46 2.08
C ILE A 117 -1.76 1.91 3.47
N GLN A 118 -0.50 2.30 3.61
CA GLN A 118 0.04 2.86 4.85
C GLN A 118 0.73 4.20 4.57
N ARG A 119 0.25 5.24 5.26
CA ARG A 119 0.75 6.61 5.14
C ARG A 119 1.67 6.96 6.30
N ASN A 120 2.83 7.51 5.99
CA ASN A 120 3.79 8.05 6.95
C ASN A 120 3.33 9.37 7.56
N ILE A 121 4.05 9.80 8.60
CA ILE A 121 3.83 11.12 9.22
C ILE A 121 4.08 12.27 8.23
N ASP A 122 4.96 12.11 7.24
CA ASP A 122 5.22 13.13 6.21
C ASP A 122 4.27 13.03 5.01
N GLY A 123 3.25 12.16 5.09
CA GLY A 123 2.29 11.93 4.02
C GLY A 123 2.74 10.98 2.92
N THR A 124 4.01 10.59 2.84
CA THR A 124 4.47 9.61 1.83
C THR A 124 3.87 8.23 2.09
N LEU A 125 3.76 7.39 1.06
CA LEU A 125 3.27 6.02 1.23
C LEU A 125 4.44 5.08 1.53
N ASN A 126 4.56 4.67 2.79
CA ASN A 126 5.58 3.69 3.20
C ASN A 126 5.28 2.30 2.65
N SER A 127 4.00 1.98 2.51
CA SER A 127 3.58 0.70 1.96
C SER A 127 2.24 0.82 1.27
N GLY A 128 2.03 -0.03 0.28
CA GLY A 128 0.81 -0.04 -0.50
C GLY A 128 0.81 -1.20 -1.46
N TYR A 129 -0.15 -2.11 -1.34
CA TYR A 129 -0.19 -3.31 -2.19
C TYR A 129 -1.58 -3.93 -2.27
N PRO A 130 -1.89 -4.62 -3.38
CA PRO A 130 -3.13 -5.36 -3.50
C PRO A 130 -3.21 -6.50 -2.47
N VAL A 131 -4.41 -6.77 -1.98
CA VAL A 131 -4.70 -7.79 -0.97
C VAL A 131 -5.92 -8.60 -1.37
N VAL A 132 -6.04 -9.82 -0.86
CA VAL A 132 -7.22 -10.65 -1.07
C VAL A 132 -8.41 -10.17 -0.24
N ASP A 133 -9.60 -10.59 -0.63
CA ASP A 133 -10.82 -10.34 0.12
C ASP A 133 -10.74 -10.90 1.55
N GLY A 134 -11.38 -10.20 2.49
CA GLY A 134 -11.39 -10.58 3.90
C GLY A 134 -10.12 -10.25 4.69
N VAL A 135 -9.09 -9.67 4.08
CA VAL A 135 -7.96 -9.07 4.80
C VAL A 135 -8.47 -7.88 5.63
N ILE A 136 -8.11 -7.87 6.91
CA ILE A 136 -8.43 -6.80 7.87
C ILE A 136 -7.16 -6.17 8.45
N LEU A 137 -7.21 -4.89 8.85
CA LEU A 137 -6.03 -4.13 9.31
C LEU A 137 -5.35 -4.75 10.53
N ARG A 138 -6.13 -5.40 11.42
CA ARG A 138 -5.59 -6.09 12.60
C ARG A 138 -4.51 -7.14 12.27
N LYS A 139 -4.52 -7.70 11.05
CA LYS A 139 -3.48 -8.65 10.59
C LYS A 139 -2.10 -7.98 10.45
N PHE A 140 -2.04 -6.68 10.20
CA PHE A 140 -0.79 -5.92 10.04
C PHE A 140 -0.26 -5.38 11.37
N ASN A 141 -1.12 -4.99 12.31
CA ASN A 141 -0.70 -4.48 13.63
C ASN A 141 0.00 -5.54 14.50
N LYS A 142 -0.21 -6.84 14.24
CA LYS A 142 0.53 -7.91 14.93
C LYS A 142 1.98 -8.08 14.47
N ARG A 143 2.34 -7.57 13.28
CA ARG A 143 3.69 -7.73 12.72
C ARG A 143 4.66 -6.65 13.20
N THR A 144 4.16 -5.53 13.72
CA THR A 144 4.96 -4.42 14.26
C THR A 144 5.24 -4.56 15.77
N GLY A 145 4.81 -5.65 16.41
CA GLY A 145 4.87 -5.85 17.86
C GLY A 145 6.05 -6.68 18.38
N HIS A 146 7.11 -6.90 17.60
CA HIS A 146 8.34 -7.56 18.07
C HIS A 146 9.49 -6.55 18.13
N GLU A 147 9.53 -5.76 19.19
CA GLU A 147 10.76 -5.14 19.73
C GLU A 147 10.47 -4.56 21.13
N GLU A 148 10.18 -5.43 22.09
CA GLU A 148 10.52 -5.21 23.51
C GLU A 148 10.83 -6.58 24.15
N GLN A 149 12.12 -6.96 24.12
CA GLN A 149 12.77 -7.80 25.12
C GLN A 149 14.18 -7.25 25.36
#